data_AF-A0A662HM92-F1
#
_entry.id   AF-A0A662HM92-F1
#
_cell.length_a   1.000
_cell.length_b   1.000
_cell.length_c   1.000
_cell.angle_alpha   90.00
_cell.angle_beta   90.00
_cell.angle_gamma   90.00
#
_symmetry.space_group_name_H-M   'P 1'
#
loop_
_entity.id
_entity.type
_entity.pdbx_description
1 polymer ?
#
loop_
_entity_poly.entity_id
_entity_poly.type
_entity_poly.pdbx_seq_one_letter_code
_entity_poly.pdbx_strand_id
1 'polypeptide(L)'
;MRALMAETFTVPPPPAAWALLALLAAVLGFIALILLSPAQIRVTRDEIVVRAYLLFSESASRGEVEEVKVVDLREDAGLKPTVRLSGTSLGGWRVGWFKLSNGSKAFMASLGDRVVALRKRDGTYLLLAPRDFDSFVEALARHGWLGSGG
;
A
#
# COMPACT_ATOMS: atom_id res chain seq x y z
N MET A 1 -1.94 -6.30 73.46
CA MET A 1 -2.32 -5.88 72.09
C MET A 1 -1.69 -6.86 71.11
N ARG A 2 -2.47 -7.74 70.48
CA ARG A 2 -1.99 -8.62 69.39
C ARG A 2 -2.06 -7.82 68.11
N ALA A 3 -0.93 -7.59 67.44
CA ALA A 3 -0.91 -7.04 66.10
C ALA A 3 -1.64 -8.03 65.18
N LEU A 4 -2.71 -7.58 64.53
CA LEU A 4 -3.39 -8.35 63.49
C LEU A 4 -2.41 -8.49 62.33
N MET A 5 -1.76 -9.66 62.23
CA MET A 5 -0.98 -10.02 61.05
C MET A 5 -1.95 -10.13 59.87
N ALA A 6 -1.87 -9.19 58.94
CA ALA A 6 -2.62 -9.25 57.70
C ALA A 6 -1.96 -10.30 56.79
N GLU A 7 -2.61 -11.45 56.62
CA GLU A 7 -2.20 -12.44 55.61
C GLU A 7 -2.72 -11.99 54.24
N THR A 8 -1.81 -11.89 53.26
CA THR A 8 -2.16 -11.48 51.91
C THR A 8 -2.24 -12.70 51.01
N PHE A 9 -3.35 -12.86 50.30
CA PHE A 9 -3.57 -13.95 49.35
C PHE A 9 -3.54 -13.39 47.92
N THR A 10 -2.69 -13.97 47.07
CA THR A 10 -2.61 -13.60 45.65
C THR A 10 -3.56 -14.45 44.82
N VAL A 11 -4.38 -13.82 43.99
CA VAL A 11 -5.19 -14.51 42.97
C VAL A 11 -4.43 -14.42 41.64
N PRO A 12 -3.80 -15.51 41.16
CA PRO A 12 -3.10 -15.47 39.88
C PRO A 12 -4.11 -15.31 38.73
N PRO A 13 -3.72 -14.68 37.60
CA PRO A 13 -4.56 -14.66 36.42
C PRO A 13 -4.90 -16.10 35.98
N PRO A 14 -6.13 -16.36 35.51
CA PRO A 14 -6.48 -17.66 34.98
C PRO A 14 -5.62 -17.97 33.72
N PRO A 15 -5.33 -19.24 33.40
CA PRO A 15 -4.57 -19.61 32.19
C PRO A 15 -5.14 -19.03 30.89
N ALA A 16 -6.46 -18.86 30.83
CA ALA A 16 -7.15 -18.23 29.71
C ALA A 16 -6.70 -16.78 29.44
N ALA A 17 -6.31 -16.03 30.48
CA ALA A 17 -5.79 -14.67 30.32
C ALA A 17 -4.45 -14.67 29.56
N TRP A 18 -3.55 -15.61 29.87
CA TRP A 18 -2.28 -15.76 29.16
C TRP A 18 -2.48 -16.25 27.73
N ALA A 19 -3.42 -17.17 27.49
CA ALA A 19 -3.75 -17.63 26.14
C ALA A 19 -4.30 -16.48 25.28
N LEU A 20 -5.20 -15.65 25.84
CA LEU A 20 -5.71 -14.46 25.16
C LEU A 20 -4.59 -13.47 24.85
N LEU A 21 -3.69 -13.21 25.80
CA LEU A 21 -2.53 -12.33 25.59
C LEU A 21 -1.63 -12.84 24.46
N ALA A 22 -1.31 -14.15 24.46
CA ALA A 22 -0.49 -14.76 23.41
C ALA A 22 -1.18 -14.68 22.04
N LEU A 23 -2.49 -14.91 21.97
CA LEU A 23 -3.27 -14.77 20.74
C LEU A 23 -3.24 -13.33 20.22
N LEU A 24 -3.47 -12.35 21.10
CA LEU A 24 -3.41 -10.93 20.73
C LEU A 24 -2.01 -10.55 20.23
N ALA A 25 -0.95 -10.99 20.91
CA ALA A 25 0.43 -10.75 20.49
C ALA A 25 0.73 -11.38 19.12
N ALA A 26 0.25 -12.60 18.88
CA ALA A 26 0.42 -13.28 17.59
C ALA A 26 -0.31 -12.54 16.46
N VAL A 27 -1.56 -12.11 16.69
CA VAL A 27 -2.35 -11.34 15.71
C VAL A 27 -1.68 -10.00 15.42
N LEU A 28 -1.25 -9.27 16.44
CA LEU A 28 -0.54 -8.00 16.26
C LEU A 28 0.79 -8.18 15.53
N GLY A 29 1.55 -9.23 15.87
CA GLY A 29 2.79 -9.57 15.17
C GLY A 29 2.54 -9.88 13.69
N PHE A 30 1.48 -10.64 13.38
CA PHE A 30 1.11 -10.94 12.00
C PHE A 30 0.69 -9.69 11.21
N ILE A 31 -0.11 -8.80 11.82
CA ILE A 31 -0.47 -7.51 11.23
C ILE A 31 0.80 -6.65 11.00
N ALA A 32 1.72 -6.62 11.95
CA ALA A 32 2.98 -5.88 11.83
C ALA A 32 3.84 -6.42 10.67
N LEU A 33 3.95 -7.74 10.51
CA LEU A 33 4.66 -8.35 9.38
C LEU A 33 4.06 -7.92 8.03
N ILE A 34 2.73 -7.90 7.93
CA ILE A 34 2.03 -7.45 6.72
C ILE A 34 2.36 -5.97 6.45
N LEU A 35 2.19 -5.09 7.43
CA LEU A 35 2.37 -3.64 7.25
C LEU A 35 3.84 -3.21 7.03
N LEU A 36 4.79 -3.95 7.59
CA LEU A 36 6.22 -3.68 7.45
C LEU A 36 6.84 -4.33 6.21
N SER A 37 6.12 -5.24 5.54
CA SER A 37 6.62 -5.84 4.30
C SER A 37 6.64 -4.82 3.16
N PRO A 38 7.77 -4.66 2.45
CA PRO A 38 7.90 -3.62 1.43
C PRO A 38 7.04 -3.94 0.21
N ALA A 39 6.38 -2.92 -0.33
CA ALA A 39 5.81 -3.01 -1.67
C ALA A 39 6.95 -3.01 -2.70
N GLN A 40 6.92 -3.98 -3.62
CA GLN A 40 7.90 -4.12 -4.69
C GLN A 40 7.25 -3.80 -6.03
N ILE A 41 7.92 -2.97 -6.81
CA ILE A 41 7.51 -2.64 -8.18
C ILE A 41 8.59 -3.19 -9.11
N ARG A 42 8.21 -4.16 -9.94
CA ARG A 42 9.06 -4.72 -10.98
C ARG A 42 8.66 -4.11 -12.31
N VAL A 43 9.61 -3.46 -12.97
CA VAL A 43 9.45 -2.90 -14.31
C VAL A 43 10.23 -3.77 -15.29
N THR A 44 9.56 -4.28 -16.32
CA THR A 44 10.20 -4.95 -17.45
C THR A 44 9.85 -4.18 -18.73
N ARG A 45 10.23 -4.66 -19.93
CA ARG A 45 9.74 -4.03 -21.17
C ARG A 45 8.26 -4.34 -21.40
N ASP A 46 7.78 -5.52 -21.03
CA ASP A 46 6.45 -6.01 -21.44
C ASP A 46 5.38 -5.86 -20.35
N GLU A 47 5.79 -5.80 -19.10
CA GLU A 47 4.90 -5.70 -17.94
C GLU A 47 5.47 -4.83 -16.81
N ILE A 48 4.56 -4.23 -16.04
CA ILE A 48 4.83 -3.65 -14.72
C ILE A 48 4.03 -4.45 -13.70
N VAL A 49 4.72 -4.97 -12.69
CA VAL A 49 4.11 -5.80 -11.62
C VAL A 49 4.35 -5.14 -10.28
N VAL A 50 3.29 -5.01 -9.51
CA VAL A 50 3.27 -4.43 -8.17
C VAL A 50 2.85 -5.50 -7.18
N ARG A 51 3.73 -5.83 -6.24
CA ARG A 51 3.45 -6.77 -5.14
C ARG A 51 3.49 -6.01 -3.84
N ALA A 52 2.41 -6.04 -3.07
CA ALA A 52 2.30 -5.32 -1.82
C ALA A 52 1.75 -6.19 -0.69
N TYR A 53 2.35 -6.05 0.49
CA TYR A 53 1.90 -6.62 1.77
C TYR A 53 1.64 -8.12 1.81
N LEU A 54 2.26 -8.91 0.92
CA LEU A 54 1.96 -10.34 0.73
C LEU A 54 0.50 -10.64 0.32
N LEU A 55 -0.35 -9.61 0.16
CA LEU A 55 -1.80 -9.74 0.00
C LEU A 55 -2.31 -9.16 -1.32
N PHE A 56 -1.58 -8.21 -1.91
CA PHE A 56 -1.94 -7.58 -3.16
C PHE A 56 -0.89 -7.85 -4.23
N SER A 57 -1.35 -8.23 -5.41
CA SER A 57 -0.53 -8.39 -6.60
C SER A 57 -1.30 -7.85 -7.78
N GLU A 58 -0.84 -6.75 -8.36
CA GLU A 58 -1.46 -6.13 -9.53
C GLU A 58 -0.41 -5.98 -10.62
N SER A 59 -0.85 -6.11 -11.87
CA SER A 59 0.03 -5.98 -13.03
C SER A 59 -0.64 -5.20 -14.14
N ALA A 60 0.17 -4.58 -14.98
CA ALA A 60 -0.26 -4.01 -16.24
C ALA A 60 0.69 -4.48 -17.35
N SER A 61 0.13 -5.20 -18.32
CA SER A 61 0.87 -5.59 -19.51
C SER A 61 0.88 -4.42 -20.51
N ARG A 62 1.93 -4.31 -21.34
CA ARG A 62 2.07 -3.20 -22.29
C ARG A 62 0.88 -3.08 -23.25
N GLY A 63 0.35 -4.20 -23.71
CA GLY A 63 -0.83 -4.23 -24.58
C GLY A 63 -2.12 -3.74 -23.91
N GLU A 64 -2.15 -3.65 -22.58
CA GLU A 64 -3.31 -3.20 -21.81
C GLU A 64 -3.22 -1.72 -21.42
N VAL A 65 -2.03 -1.12 -21.53
CA VAL A 65 -1.78 0.27 -21.12
C VAL A 65 -1.99 1.21 -22.31
N GLU A 66 -2.83 2.23 -22.11
CA GLU A 66 -3.10 3.28 -23.10
C GLU A 66 -2.16 4.47 -22.95
N GLU A 67 -1.86 4.84 -21.71
CA GLU A 67 -1.14 6.06 -21.38
C GLU A 67 -0.30 5.84 -20.12
N VAL A 68 0.91 6.39 -20.12
CA VAL A 68 1.77 6.48 -18.94
C VAL A 68 2.24 7.93 -18.81
N LYS A 69 1.95 8.56 -17.68
CA LYS A 69 2.37 9.95 -17.41
C LYS A 69 2.77 10.15 -15.96
N VAL A 70 3.68 11.08 -15.71
CA VAL A 70 3.99 11.60 -14.37
C VAL A 70 2.97 12.69 -14.06
N VAL A 71 2.31 12.60 -12.90
CA VAL A 71 1.28 13.56 -12.46
C VAL A 71 1.47 13.91 -11.00
N ASP A 72 1.11 15.14 -10.62
CA ASP A 72 0.86 15.50 -9.23
C ASP A 72 -0.64 15.40 -8.95
N LEU A 73 -1.03 14.53 -8.02
CA LEU A 73 -2.43 14.31 -7.64
C LEU A 73 -3.08 15.55 -7.03
N ARG A 74 -2.31 16.54 -6.55
CA ARG A 74 -2.85 17.81 -6.04
C ARG A 74 -3.34 18.70 -7.18
N GLU A 75 -2.67 18.63 -8.31
CA GLU A 75 -2.94 19.44 -9.51
C GLU A 75 -3.93 18.75 -10.46
N ASP A 76 -3.77 17.44 -10.67
CA ASP A 76 -4.70 16.64 -11.48
C ASP A 76 -5.99 16.37 -10.68
N ALA A 77 -6.97 17.25 -10.85
CA ALA A 77 -8.25 17.17 -10.16
C ALA A 77 -9.02 15.86 -10.44
N GLY A 78 -8.71 15.13 -11.53
CA GLY A 78 -9.39 13.89 -11.92
C GLY A 78 -8.81 12.63 -11.30
N LEU A 79 -7.55 12.65 -10.86
CA LEU A 79 -6.86 11.47 -10.32
C LEU A 79 -6.76 11.45 -8.79
N LYS A 80 -7.39 12.41 -8.10
CA LYS A 80 -7.41 12.46 -6.63
C LYS A 80 -8.10 11.22 -6.05
N PRO A 81 -7.47 10.47 -5.13
CA PRO A 81 -8.14 9.38 -4.44
C PRO A 81 -9.23 9.95 -3.51
N THR A 82 -10.46 9.50 -3.69
CA THR A 82 -11.63 9.98 -2.93
C THR A 82 -12.14 8.95 -1.92
N VAL A 83 -12.16 7.67 -2.31
CA VAL A 83 -12.65 6.58 -1.45
C VAL A 83 -11.66 5.43 -1.48
N ARG A 84 -11.25 4.94 -0.29
CA ARG A 84 -10.49 3.70 -0.16
C ARG A 84 -11.43 2.51 -0.28
N LEU A 85 -11.24 1.67 -1.30
CA LEU A 85 -12.03 0.47 -1.54
C LEU A 85 -11.45 -0.73 -0.79
N SER A 86 -10.13 -0.91 -0.85
CA SER A 86 -9.40 -1.92 -0.07
C SER A 86 -7.94 -1.50 0.11
N GLY A 87 -7.30 -1.97 1.18
CA GLY A 87 -5.91 -1.69 1.50
C GLY A 87 -5.70 -0.64 2.60
N THR A 88 -4.52 -0.02 2.62
CA THR A 88 -4.04 0.83 3.71
C THR A 88 -3.72 2.24 3.21
N SER A 89 -3.99 3.23 4.05
CA SER A 89 -3.67 4.63 3.79
C SER A 89 -3.25 5.32 5.08
N LEU A 90 -2.11 6.01 5.07
CA LEU A 90 -1.63 6.85 6.16
C LEU A 90 -0.94 8.09 5.57
N GLY A 91 -1.63 9.23 5.58
CA GLY A 91 -1.13 10.46 4.93
C GLY A 91 -0.87 10.23 3.43
N GLY A 92 0.37 10.50 3.00
CA GLY A 92 0.81 10.28 1.62
C GLY A 92 1.08 8.82 1.24
N TRP A 93 1.16 7.90 2.20
CA TRP A 93 1.40 6.48 1.93
C TRP A 93 0.08 5.77 1.65
N ARG A 94 -0.07 5.21 0.45
CA ARG A 94 -1.30 4.59 -0.03
C ARG A 94 -0.98 3.31 -0.78
N VAL A 95 -1.59 2.21 -0.34
CA VAL A 95 -1.42 0.90 -0.97
C VAL A 95 -2.73 0.13 -0.99
N GLY A 96 -3.20 -0.23 -2.18
CA GLY A 96 -4.48 -0.93 -2.38
C GLY A 96 -5.38 -0.26 -3.41
N TRP A 97 -6.65 -0.64 -3.43
CA TRP A 97 -7.64 -0.13 -4.38
C TRP A 97 -8.37 1.11 -3.87
N PHE A 98 -8.45 2.13 -4.72
CA PHE A 98 -9.11 3.41 -4.45
C PHE A 98 -10.03 3.79 -5.61
N LYS A 99 -11.10 4.52 -5.28
CA LYS A 99 -11.90 5.27 -6.26
C LYS A 99 -11.29 6.66 -6.42
N LEU A 100 -11.15 7.11 -7.66
CA LEU A 100 -10.64 8.43 -8.01
C LEU A 100 -11.79 9.43 -8.19
N SER A 101 -11.48 10.72 -8.20
CA SER A 101 -12.45 11.81 -8.37
C SER A 101 -13.13 11.81 -9.75
N ASN A 102 -12.45 11.34 -10.79
CA ASN A 102 -13.07 11.11 -12.11
C ASN A 102 -13.99 9.87 -12.16
N GLY A 103 -14.15 9.14 -11.04
CA GLY A 103 -15.00 7.95 -10.94
C GLY A 103 -14.31 6.62 -11.25
N SER A 104 -13.13 6.63 -11.86
CA SER A 104 -12.34 5.42 -12.14
C SER A 104 -11.83 4.76 -10.87
N LYS A 105 -11.41 3.49 -11.00
CA LYS A 105 -10.70 2.77 -9.94
C LYS A 105 -9.20 2.78 -10.22
N ALA A 106 -8.40 2.86 -9.17
CA ALA A 106 -6.96 2.75 -9.24
C ALA A 106 -6.42 1.80 -8.19
N PHE A 107 -5.47 0.96 -8.57
CA PHE A 107 -4.57 0.39 -7.59
C PHE A 107 -3.43 1.38 -7.34
N MET A 108 -3.23 1.74 -6.08
CA MET A 108 -2.17 2.65 -5.67
C MET A 108 -1.08 1.85 -4.96
N ALA A 109 0.17 2.19 -5.25
CA ALA A 109 1.32 1.85 -4.42
C ALA A 109 2.24 3.07 -4.42
N SER A 110 1.88 4.06 -3.60
CA SER A 110 2.48 5.38 -3.63
C SER A 110 2.88 5.91 -2.27
N LEU A 111 3.96 6.69 -2.26
CA LEU A 111 4.41 7.52 -1.16
C LEU A 111 4.45 8.99 -1.63
N GLY A 112 3.41 9.75 -1.28
CA GLY A 112 3.22 11.14 -1.69
C GLY A 112 2.17 11.32 -2.79
N ASP A 113 2.15 12.52 -3.37
CA ASP A 113 1.14 12.91 -4.37
C ASP A 113 1.71 13.02 -5.78
N ARG A 114 3.04 13.06 -5.96
CA ARG A 114 3.68 12.91 -7.28
C ARG A 114 3.75 11.42 -7.62
N VAL A 115 3.04 11.00 -8.66
CA VAL A 115 2.91 9.57 -9.03
C VAL A 115 3.11 9.38 -10.54
N VAL A 116 3.51 8.18 -10.93
CA VAL A 116 3.33 7.69 -12.30
C VAL A 116 1.92 7.11 -12.40
N ALA A 117 1.12 7.67 -13.28
CA ALA A 117 -0.20 7.17 -13.62
C ALA A 117 -0.13 6.34 -14.91
N LEU A 118 -0.50 5.06 -14.80
CA LEU A 118 -0.70 4.16 -15.93
C LEU A 118 -2.19 3.95 -16.11
N ARG A 119 -2.75 4.42 -17.23
CA ARG A 119 -4.14 4.18 -17.59
C ARG A 119 -4.23 2.89 -18.39
N LYS A 120 -5.04 1.94 -17.92
CA LYS A 120 -5.37 0.71 -18.65
C LYS A 120 -6.57 0.93 -19.57
N ARG A 121 -6.65 0.11 -20.62
CA ARG A 121 -7.76 0.07 -21.61
C ARG A 121 -9.12 -0.21 -20.98
N ASP A 122 -9.15 -0.90 -19.84
CA ASP A 122 -10.36 -1.16 -19.07
C ASP A 122 -10.86 0.07 -18.27
N GLY A 123 -10.18 1.22 -18.36
CA GLY A 123 -10.52 2.45 -17.67
C GLY A 123 -10.04 2.54 -16.21
N THR A 124 -9.31 1.54 -15.74
CA THR A 124 -8.67 1.54 -14.41
C THR A 124 -7.22 2.02 -14.48
N TYR A 125 -6.65 2.36 -13.32
CA TYR A 125 -5.31 2.94 -13.23
C TYR A 125 -4.39 2.12 -12.32
N LEU A 126 -3.08 2.17 -12.60
CA LEU A 126 -2.04 1.98 -11.60
C LEU A 126 -1.42 3.34 -11.28
N LEU A 127 -1.41 3.73 -10.00
CA LEU A 127 -0.78 4.97 -9.53
C LEU A 127 0.39 4.60 -8.63
N LEU A 128 1.61 4.80 -9.12
CA LEU A 128 2.82 4.27 -8.51
C LEU A 128 3.78 5.39 -8.12
N ALA A 129 4.25 5.38 -6.88
CA ALA A 129 5.32 6.25 -6.42
C ALA A 129 6.16 5.54 -5.35
N PRO A 130 7.20 4.80 -5.75
CA PRO A 130 8.15 4.26 -4.79
C PRO A 130 8.93 5.39 -4.11
N ARG A 131 9.63 5.08 -3.01
CA ARG A 131 10.47 6.04 -2.29
C ARG A 131 11.51 6.70 -3.19
N ASP A 132 12.14 5.93 -4.08
CA ASP A 132 13.11 6.42 -5.05
C ASP A 132 12.39 6.73 -6.38
N PHE A 133 11.63 7.83 -6.37
CA PHE A 133 10.70 8.17 -7.45
C PHE A 133 11.42 8.48 -8.77
N ASP A 134 12.50 9.27 -8.72
CA ASP A 134 13.20 9.69 -9.93
C ASP A 134 13.90 8.51 -10.60
N SER A 135 14.57 7.62 -9.84
CA SER A 135 15.14 6.38 -10.40
C SER A 135 14.09 5.45 -11.01
N PHE A 136 12.88 5.45 -10.45
CA PHE A 136 11.75 4.69 -11.02
C PHE A 136 11.27 5.28 -12.35
N VAL A 137 11.15 6.61 -12.46
CA VAL A 137 10.83 7.29 -13.72
C VAL A 137 11.90 7.01 -14.78
N GLU A 138 13.18 7.08 -14.41
CA GLU A 138 14.26 6.71 -15.34
C GLU A 138 14.19 5.25 -15.78
N ALA A 139 13.85 4.32 -14.87
CA ALA A 139 13.66 2.92 -15.22
C ALA A 139 12.53 2.74 -16.23
N LEU A 140 11.39 3.42 -16.03
CA LEU A 140 10.29 3.42 -16.99
C LEU A 140 10.71 3.95 -18.37
N ALA A 141 11.49 5.04 -18.40
CA ALA A 141 12.03 5.58 -19.65
C ALA A 141 12.98 4.59 -20.35
N ARG A 142 13.93 3.98 -19.62
CA ARG A 142 14.85 2.95 -20.17
C ARG A 142 14.12 1.72 -20.71
N HIS A 143 13.00 1.35 -20.09
CA HIS A 143 12.15 0.25 -20.54
C HIS A 143 11.09 0.67 -21.57
N GLY A 144 11.08 1.93 -22.02
CA GLY A 144 10.19 2.44 -23.07
C GLY A 144 8.74 2.60 -22.66
N TRP A 145 8.44 2.71 -21.36
CA TRP A 145 7.09 2.96 -20.86
C TRP A 145 6.67 4.42 -20.93
N LEU A 146 7.63 5.30 -20.67
CA LEU A 146 7.43 6.72 -20.92
C LEU A 146 7.78 6.95 -22.38
N GLY A 147 6.81 7.45 -23.15
CA GLY A 147 7.13 8.00 -24.46
C GLY A 147 8.21 9.06 -24.27
N SER A 148 9.22 9.07 -25.14
CA SER A 148 10.06 10.24 -25.31
C SER A 148 9.13 11.38 -25.77
N GLY A 149 8.54 12.10 -24.81
CA GLY A 149 7.79 13.31 -25.10
C GLY A 149 8.71 14.25 -25.85
N GLY A 150 8.26 14.69 -27.02
CA GLY A 150 8.93 15.69 -27.84
C GLY A 150 8.86 17.09 -27.24
#